data_AF-A0A7X1A3I9-F1
#
_entry.id   AF-A0A7X1A3I9-F1
#
_cell.length_a   1.000
_cell.length_b   1.000
_cell.length_c   1.000
_cell.angle_alpha   90.00
_cell.angle_beta   90.00
_cell.angle_gamma   90.00
#
_symmetry.space_group_name_H-M   'P 1'
#
loop_
_entity.id
_entity.type
_entity.pdbx_description
1 polymer ?
#
loop_
_entity_poly.entity_id
_entity_poly.type
_entity_poly.pdbx_seq_one_letter_code
_entity_poly.pdbx_strand_id
1 'polypeptide(L)'
;MPHYEQVRHAISAKKHCLESMNELDEFLGSKMNSNSWYDEGFSFAQEMLESFNNADWEQLKMETPAKSLEWKSRLAYCVPIKSDLYELEIMLSFANCGDKELFGIVVDALRSFEITETNKELISQSNFIKQA
;
A
#
# COMPACT_ATOMS: atom_id res chain seq x y z
N MET A 1 -25.14 -14.70 -23.73
CA MET A 1 -25.22 -13.30 -23.25
C MET A 1 -24.53 -13.00 -21.91
N PRO A 2 -24.25 -13.95 -20.98
CA PRO A 2 -23.53 -13.63 -19.72
C PRO A 2 -22.08 -13.15 -19.93
N HIS A 3 -21.39 -13.71 -20.92
CA HIS A 3 -19.97 -13.46 -21.19
C HIS A 3 -19.66 -12.00 -21.60
N TYR A 4 -20.57 -11.31 -22.28
CA TYR A 4 -20.34 -9.94 -22.75
C TYR A 4 -20.46 -8.91 -21.62
N GLU A 5 -21.44 -9.07 -20.75
CA GLU A 5 -21.60 -8.22 -19.55
C GLU A 5 -20.46 -8.41 -18.56
N GLN A 6 -19.96 -9.65 -18.40
CA GLN A 6 -18.77 -9.93 -17.60
C GLN A 6 -17.52 -9.25 -18.17
N VAL A 7 -17.33 -9.30 -19.49
CA VAL A 7 -16.20 -8.64 -20.15
C VAL A 7 -16.28 -7.11 -20.01
N ARG A 8 -17.47 -6.51 -20.12
CA ARG A 8 -17.67 -5.06 -19.91
C ARG A 8 -17.37 -4.63 -18.48
N HIS A 9 -17.85 -5.38 -17.49
CA HIS A 9 -17.53 -5.13 -16.09
C HIS A 9 -16.02 -5.23 -15.83
N ALA A 10 -15.36 -6.26 -16.37
CA ALA A 10 -13.91 -6.43 -16.21
C ALA A 10 -13.11 -5.27 -16.85
N ILE A 11 -13.52 -4.79 -18.03
CA ILE A 11 -12.88 -3.64 -18.69
C ILE A 11 -13.09 -2.36 -17.86
N SER A 12 -14.29 -2.12 -17.35
CA SER A 12 -14.60 -0.95 -16.54
C SER A 12 -13.83 -0.95 -15.21
N ALA A 13 -13.78 -2.10 -14.52
CA ALA A 13 -13.02 -2.26 -13.29
C ALA A 13 -11.52 -2.05 -13.51
N LYS A 14 -10.97 -2.60 -14.61
CA LYS A 14 -9.57 -2.40 -14.97
C LYS A 14 -9.24 -0.95 -15.31
N LYS A 15 -10.18 -0.23 -15.94
CA LYS A 15 -10.03 1.21 -16.22
C LYS A 15 -9.99 2.02 -14.93
N HIS A 16 -10.91 1.78 -14.01
CA HIS A 16 -10.95 2.42 -12.69
C HIS A 16 -9.64 2.18 -11.92
N CYS A 17 -9.20 0.93 -11.86
CA CYS A 17 -7.93 0.55 -11.22
C CYS A 17 -6.73 1.32 -11.77
N LEU A 18 -6.63 1.44 -13.10
CA LEU A 18 -5.55 2.19 -13.74
C LEU A 18 -5.60 3.69 -13.43
N GLU A 19 -6.79 4.29 -13.38
CA GLU A 19 -6.96 5.71 -13.03
C GLU A 19 -6.56 5.97 -11.58
N SER A 20 -7.04 5.16 -10.62
CA SER A 20 -6.66 5.25 -9.21
C SER A 20 -5.16 5.05 -8.97
N MET A 21 -4.52 4.11 -9.68
CA MET A 21 -3.07 3.90 -9.60
C MET A 21 -2.27 5.10 -10.08
N ASN A 22 -2.64 5.70 -11.22
CA ASN A 22 -1.93 6.85 -11.75
C ASN A 22 -2.04 8.08 -10.83
N GLU A 23 -3.22 8.33 -10.26
CA GLU A 23 -3.43 9.43 -9.32
C GLU A 23 -2.60 9.24 -8.04
N LEU A 24 -2.58 8.03 -7.49
CA LEU A 24 -1.73 7.70 -6.33
C LEU A 24 -0.25 7.91 -6.67
N ASP A 25 0.18 7.44 -7.83
CA ASP A 25 1.56 7.53 -8.29
C ASP A 25 2.05 8.97 -8.45
N GLU A 26 1.27 9.81 -9.11
CA GLU A 26 1.58 11.22 -9.31
C GLU A 26 1.68 11.94 -7.96
N PHE A 27 0.77 11.60 -7.05
CA PHE A 27 0.71 12.24 -5.74
C PHE A 27 1.86 11.83 -4.82
N LEU A 28 2.08 10.53 -4.64
CA LEU A 28 3.17 9.97 -3.83
C LEU A 28 4.54 10.28 -4.45
N GLY A 29 4.64 10.35 -5.78
CA GLY A 29 5.85 10.70 -6.52
C GLY A 29 6.11 12.19 -6.68
N SER A 30 5.21 13.05 -6.17
CA SER A 30 5.31 14.51 -6.34
C SER A 30 6.61 15.07 -5.74
N LYS A 31 7.19 16.07 -6.41
CA LYS A 31 8.41 16.76 -5.96
C LYS A 31 8.17 17.77 -4.84
N MET A 32 7.03 17.70 -4.15
CA MET A 32 6.80 18.50 -2.96
C MET A 32 7.92 18.22 -1.95
N ASN A 33 8.37 19.25 -1.24
CA ASN A 33 9.35 19.05 -0.18
C ASN A 33 8.74 18.11 0.89
N SER A 34 9.55 17.21 1.46
CA SER A 34 9.04 16.13 2.32
C SER A 34 8.20 16.66 3.49
N ASN A 35 8.60 17.79 4.08
CA ASN A 35 7.92 18.35 5.24
C ASN A 35 6.51 18.86 4.92
N SER A 36 6.29 19.49 3.76
CA SER A 36 4.96 19.96 3.35
C SER A 36 4.05 18.80 2.93
N TRP A 37 4.63 17.69 2.47
CA TRP A 37 3.84 16.55 1.99
C TRP A 37 3.17 15.79 3.15
N TYR A 38 3.85 15.61 4.28
CA TYR A 38 3.29 14.87 5.41
C TYR A 38 2.11 15.58 6.11
N ASP A 39 2.00 16.91 5.98
CA ASP A 39 0.90 17.70 6.55
C ASP A 39 -0.38 17.64 5.70
N GLU A 40 -0.26 17.80 4.38
CA GLU A 40 -1.43 17.90 3.48
C GLU A 40 -1.72 16.61 2.71
N GLY A 41 -0.68 15.81 2.44
CA GLY A 41 -0.80 14.64 1.57
C GLY A 41 -1.26 13.36 2.26
N PHE A 42 -1.16 13.30 3.59
CA PHE A 42 -1.60 12.14 4.34
C PHE A 42 -3.10 11.87 4.15
N SER A 43 -3.96 12.88 4.37
CA SER A 43 -5.41 12.72 4.31
C SER A 43 -5.90 12.32 2.92
N PHE A 44 -5.32 12.92 1.87
CA PHE A 44 -5.70 12.61 0.49
C PHE A 44 -5.29 11.18 0.08
N ALA A 45 -4.06 10.78 0.41
CA ALA A 45 -3.59 9.43 0.12
C ALA A 45 -4.39 8.38 0.91
N GLN A 46 -4.75 8.66 2.17
CA GLN A 46 -5.61 7.77 2.95
C GLN A 46 -6.99 7.61 2.32
N GLU A 47 -7.68 8.70 1.97
CA GLU A 47 -9.02 8.63 1.35
C GLU A 47 -8.99 7.80 0.06
N MET A 48 -7.93 7.94 -0.73
CA MET A 48 -7.74 7.14 -1.94
C MET A 48 -7.55 5.65 -1.62
N LEU A 49 -6.66 5.31 -0.69
CA LEU A 49 -6.42 3.92 -0.29
C LEU A 49 -7.64 3.27 0.36
N GLU A 50 -8.46 4.03 1.08
CA GLU A 50 -9.73 3.54 1.63
C GLU A 50 -10.77 3.19 0.56
N SER A 51 -10.65 3.76 -0.64
CA SER A 51 -11.52 3.45 -1.78
C SER A 51 -11.06 2.23 -2.59
N PHE A 52 -9.88 1.67 -2.31
CA PHE A 52 -9.30 0.57 -3.08
C PHE A 52 -10.08 -0.72 -2.87
N ASN A 53 -10.34 -1.40 -3.98
CA ASN A 53 -10.79 -2.79 -3.97
C ASN A 53 -9.59 -3.75 -4.09
N ASN A 54 -9.84 -5.07 -4.01
CA ASN A 54 -8.80 -6.09 -4.07
C ASN A 54 -7.92 -6.01 -5.33
N ALA A 55 -8.48 -5.67 -6.49
CA ALA A 55 -7.71 -5.56 -7.73
C ALA A 55 -6.76 -4.35 -7.70
N ASP A 56 -7.18 -3.25 -7.07
CA ASP A 56 -6.33 -2.07 -6.87
C ASP A 56 -5.16 -2.40 -5.94
N TRP A 57 -5.42 -3.14 -4.85
CA TRP A 57 -4.38 -3.62 -3.93
C TRP A 57 -3.40 -4.60 -4.58
N GLU A 58 -3.89 -5.55 -5.40
CA GLU A 58 -3.05 -6.46 -6.16
C GLU A 58 -2.14 -5.72 -7.14
N GLN A 59 -2.70 -4.74 -7.88
CA GLN A 59 -1.93 -3.90 -8.80
C GLN A 59 -0.89 -3.07 -8.06
N LEU A 60 -1.27 -2.44 -6.93
CA LEU A 60 -0.36 -1.68 -6.09
C LEU A 60 0.83 -2.55 -5.65
N LYS A 61 0.56 -3.75 -5.15
CA LYS A 61 1.59 -4.72 -4.73
C LYS A 61 2.53 -5.07 -5.88
N MET A 62 2.04 -5.24 -7.11
CA MET A 62 2.87 -5.51 -8.29
C MET A 62 3.78 -4.35 -8.67
N GLU A 63 3.34 -3.11 -8.47
CA GLU A 63 4.09 -1.92 -8.89
C GLU A 63 5.07 -1.41 -7.83
N THR A 64 4.74 -1.58 -6.54
CA THR A 64 5.55 -1.08 -5.41
C THR A 64 7.04 -1.45 -5.48
N PRO A 65 7.50 -2.64 -5.95
CA PRO A 65 8.92 -2.97 -5.97
C PRO A 65 9.76 -2.00 -6.81
N ALA A 66 9.20 -1.50 -7.91
CA ALA A 66 9.87 -0.59 -8.85
C ALA A 66 9.88 0.88 -8.40
N LYS A 67 9.12 1.24 -7.35
CA LYS A 67 9.01 2.62 -6.87
C LYS A 67 10.22 3.04 -6.04
N SER A 68 10.46 4.34 -5.97
CA SER A 68 11.55 4.94 -5.18
C SER A 68 11.34 4.72 -3.69
N LEU A 69 12.42 4.87 -2.90
CA LEU A 69 12.34 4.76 -1.45
C LEU A 69 11.40 5.81 -0.85
N GLU A 70 11.47 7.06 -1.32
CA GLU A 70 10.59 8.14 -0.87
C GLU A 70 9.10 7.82 -1.12
N TRP A 71 8.78 7.28 -2.29
CA TRP A 71 7.43 6.85 -2.61
C TRP A 71 6.96 5.75 -1.65
N LYS A 72 7.82 4.77 -1.35
CA LYS A 72 7.51 3.68 -0.41
C LYS A 72 7.31 4.20 1.01
N SER A 73 8.12 5.14 1.47
CA SER A 73 7.96 5.80 2.77
C SER A 73 6.65 6.56 2.89
N ARG A 74 6.28 7.31 1.85
CA ARG A 74 5.00 8.03 1.79
C ARG A 74 3.82 7.07 1.78
N LEU A 75 3.88 6.00 0.99
CA LEU A 75 2.85 4.97 1.03
C LEU A 75 2.75 4.35 2.43
N ALA A 76 3.88 3.91 3.00
CA ALA A 76 3.93 3.28 4.32
C ALA A 76 3.29 4.13 5.42
N TYR A 77 3.49 5.45 5.33
CA TYR A 77 2.89 6.40 6.27
C TYR A 77 1.36 6.50 6.13
N CYS A 78 0.82 6.31 4.92
CA CYS A 78 -0.59 6.50 4.60
C CYS A 78 -1.44 5.23 4.62
N VAL A 79 -0.86 4.03 4.48
CA VAL A 79 -1.66 2.79 4.40
C VAL A 79 -2.55 2.67 5.64
N PRO A 80 -3.87 2.59 5.47
CA PRO A 80 -4.79 2.46 6.59
C PRO A 80 -4.75 1.01 7.06
N ILE A 81 -3.86 0.69 7.99
CA ILE A 81 -3.70 -0.66 8.54
C ILE A 81 -5.01 -1.17 9.19
N LYS A 82 -5.86 -1.85 8.41
CA LYS A 82 -7.23 -2.29 8.76
C LYS A 82 -7.35 -3.81 8.70
N SER A 83 -6.43 -4.54 9.32
CA SER A 83 -6.45 -6.01 9.43
C SER A 83 -6.58 -6.78 8.09
N ASP A 84 -6.41 -6.11 6.95
CA ASP A 84 -6.38 -6.72 5.63
C ASP A 84 -5.00 -7.31 5.36
N LEU A 85 -4.97 -8.45 4.67
CA LEU A 85 -3.75 -9.14 4.29
C LEU A 85 -2.95 -8.34 3.25
N TYR A 86 -3.59 -7.60 2.35
CA TYR A 86 -2.86 -6.88 1.28
C TYR A 86 -1.96 -5.78 1.84
N GLU A 87 -2.49 -4.97 2.75
CA GLU A 87 -1.77 -3.88 3.42
C GLU A 87 -0.56 -4.43 4.19
N LEU A 88 -0.79 -5.52 4.94
CA LEU A 88 0.26 -6.19 5.70
C LEU A 88 1.35 -6.77 4.80
N GLU A 89 1.00 -7.40 3.67
CA GLU A 89 1.97 -7.92 2.73
C GLU A 89 2.87 -6.82 2.14
N ILE A 90 2.28 -5.67 1.79
CA ILE A 90 3.04 -4.52 1.29
C ILE A 90 3.99 -4.01 2.38
N MET A 91 3.51 -3.84 3.62
CA MET A 91 4.33 -3.40 4.75
C MET A 91 5.49 -4.35 5.05
N LEU A 92 5.24 -5.66 5.06
CA LEU A 92 6.28 -6.66 5.27
C LEU A 92 7.30 -6.65 4.11
N SER A 93 6.88 -6.35 2.88
CA SER A 93 7.80 -6.16 1.76
C SER A 93 8.71 -4.93 1.97
N PHE A 94 8.17 -3.85 2.51
CA PHE A 94 8.92 -2.62 2.80
C PHE A 94 9.90 -2.79 3.95
N ALA A 95 9.49 -3.47 5.02
CA ALA A 95 10.39 -3.78 6.12
C ALA A 95 11.60 -4.63 5.69
N ASN A 96 11.47 -5.42 4.62
CA ASN A 96 12.55 -6.26 4.11
C ASN A 96 13.42 -5.57 3.03
N CYS A 97 13.19 -4.29 2.72
CA CYS A 97 13.96 -3.60 1.68
C CYS A 97 15.37 -3.14 2.13
N GLY A 98 15.68 -3.26 3.42
CA GLY A 98 17.00 -2.94 3.99
C GLY A 98 17.25 -1.47 4.32
N ASP A 99 16.29 -0.57 4.07
CA ASP A 99 16.36 0.83 4.46
C ASP A 99 15.84 1.04 5.89
N LYS A 100 16.64 1.73 6.74
CA LYS A 100 16.35 1.90 8.17
C LYS A 100 15.25 2.92 8.44
N GLU A 101 15.14 3.95 7.61
CA GLU A 101 14.14 5.00 7.78
C GLU A 101 12.76 4.45 7.43
N LEU A 102 12.65 3.79 6.28
CA LEU A 102 11.44 3.09 5.87
C LEU A 102 11.06 1.99 6.86
N PHE A 103 12.03 1.21 7.37
CA PHE A 103 11.75 0.22 8.41
C PHE A 103 11.13 0.87 9.66
N GLY A 104 11.67 2.02 10.11
CA GLY A 104 11.10 2.77 11.23
C GLY A 104 9.66 3.21 11.00
N ILE A 105 9.35 3.72 9.80
CA ILE A 105 7.99 4.12 9.42
C ILE A 105 7.05 2.92 9.43
N VAL A 106 7.47 1.79 8.86
CA VAL A 106 6.66 0.56 8.83
C VAL A 106 6.38 0.05 10.25
N VAL A 107 7.38 0.06 11.14
CA VAL A 107 7.19 -0.34 12.54
C VAL A 107 6.19 0.58 13.26
N ASP A 108 6.26 1.89 13.02
CA ASP A 108 5.32 2.85 13.60
C ASP A 108 3.89 2.63 13.09
N ALA A 109 3.72 2.43 11.79
CA ALA A 109 2.42 2.13 11.17
C ALA A 109 1.82 0.81 11.69
N LEU A 110 2.65 -0.23 11.86
CA LEU A 110 2.21 -1.53 12.37
C LEU A 110 2.00 -1.58 13.89
N ARG A 111 2.33 -0.51 14.63
CA ARG A 111 2.22 -0.48 16.09
C ARG A 111 0.78 -0.69 16.58
N SER A 112 -0.21 -0.23 15.81
CA SER A 112 -1.63 -0.39 16.10
C SER A 112 -2.26 -1.62 15.43
N PHE A 113 -1.47 -2.41 14.68
CA PHE A 113 -2.00 -3.57 13.97
C PHE A 113 -2.37 -4.69 14.92
N GLU A 114 -3.60 -5.20 14.77
CA GLU A 114 -4.05 -6.35 15.54
C GLU A 114 -3.57 -7.66 14.90
N ILE A 115 -2.84 -8.45 15.68
CA ILE A 115 -2.47 -9.81 15.29
C ILE A 115 -3.71 -10.70 15.45
N THR A 116 -4.16 -11.28 14.35
CA THR A 116 -5.30 -12.19 14.27
C THR A 116 -4.83 -13.56 13.79
N GLU A 117 -5.61 -14.63 13.99
CA GLU A 117 -5.22 -15.96 13.50
C GLU A 117 -5.03 -16.00 11.98
N THR A 118 -5.72 -15.13 11.22
CA THR A 118 -5.59 -15.03 9.76
C THR A 118 -4.25 -14.47 9.30
N ASN A 119 -3.65 -13.54 10.06
CA ASN A 119 -2.43 -12.84 9.67
C ASN A 119 -1.16 -13.36 10.37
N LYS A 120 -1.32 -14.20 11.40
CA LYS A 120 -0.26 -14.74 12.25
C LYS A 120 0.78 -15.55 11.48
N GLU A 121 0.32 -16.38 10.53
CA GLU A 121 1.22 -17.19 9.69
C GLU A 121 2.09 -16.31 8.80
N LEU A 122 1.49 -15.30 8.16
CA LEU A 122 2.19 -14.37 7.29
C LEU A 122 3.28 -13.59 8.05
N ILE A 123 2.94 -13.09 9.24
CA ILE A 123 3.90 -12.41 10.14
C ILE A 123 5.04 -13.36 10.53
N SER A 124 4.71 -14.60 10.92
CA SER A 124 5.70 -15.59 11.39
C SER A 124 6.69 -16.00 10.31
N GLN A 125 6.26 -16.02 9.05
CA GLN A 125 7.11 -16.35 7.90
C GLN A 125 7.97 -15.15 7.46
N SER A 126 7.60 -13.94 7.84
CA SER A 126 8.35 -12.74 7.53
C SER A 126 9.64 -12.65 8.36
N ASN A 127 10.72 -12.11 7.77
CA ASN A 127 11.93 -11.77 8.53
C ASN A 127 11.77 -10.51 9.39
N PHE A 128 10.55 -9.97 9.50
CA PHE A 128 10.25 -8.75 10.25
C PHE A 128 10.67 -8.88 11.72
N ILE A 129 10.30 -9.99 12.37
CA ILE A 129 10.58 -10.24 13.80
C ILE A 129 12.07 -10.44 14.07
N LYS A 130 12.88 -10.85 13.09
CA LYS A 130 14.33 -11.05 13.28
C LYS A 130 15.15 -9.76 13.21
N GLN A 131 14.53 -8.69 12.70
CA GLN A 131 15.17 -7.41 12.45
C GLN A 131 14.82 -6.34 13.50
N ALA A 132 13.77 -6.57 14.28
CA ALA A 132 13.35 -5.76 15.43
C ALA A 132 14.16 -6.13 16.68
#